data_AF-A0A8R2M6P5-F1
#
_entry.id   AF-A0A8R2M6P5-F1
#
_cell.length_a   1.000
_cell.length_b   1.000
_cell.length_c   1.000
_cell.angle_alpha   90.00
_cell.angle_beta   90.00
_cell.angle_gamma   90.00
#
_symmetry.space_group_name_H-M   'P 1'
#
loop_
_entity.id
_entity.type
_entity.pdbx_description
1 polymer ?
#
loop_
_entity_poly.entity_id
_entity_poly.type
_entity_poly.pdbx_seq_one_letter_code
_entity_poly.pdbx_strand_id
1 'polypeptide(L)'
;MRFESDQRGEWRYVRVGRWRRGALHLRGGTRAAYRRGQGVRGVCSEPCGVGEWARAGEGRARCCWTCVPCPPLAITVPPPAPGCKPCLPGHRPDLTRTRCIPSPVEWSGGGRPRAIATLTGAIGLITVCFFSVVLWHYRKTPVVKSASRELCALLLCSAASCHGAALAGAIRPAGLSCAAVRLAAPALGGVYAAVVARTMRVARLVAAVEKRPAARPRLLSSRAQVWTWLALSTPGWAMAAWSATSWPPVARLLHPGRARSVLACAGETATAQLVPLAPALVLLGACVLLAVRTRRLPHNLNETKFVGAAAYATCVTWLAFFPLYAVTEARTACLCACVSLSAGACVLLSLGPRVWVCLCRPERNTRAHFLTATSIRCHLGKYRSGRAARPSATVGESREASSQTTECGECGECGAAGRCARVTRWEGPESAHVLIVLYPHRHVAPLSLAHYAHDSPLADRNL
;
A
#
# COMPACT_ATOMS: atom_id res chain seq x y z
N MET A 1 -69.40 58.75 -3.94
CA MET A 1 -70.59 58.27 -3.22
C MET A 1 -70.61 56.74 -3.28
N ARG A 2 -71.35 56.05 -2.41
CA ARG A 2 -71.58 54.59 -2.45
C ARG A 2 -73.08 54.34 -2.48
N PHE A 3 -73.53 53.40 -3.29
CA PHE A 3 -74.92 53.00 -3.34
C PHE A 3 -75.16 51.85 -2.35
N GLU A 4 -76.08 52.02 -1.41
CA GLU A 4 -76.38 51.00 -0.41
C GLU A 4 -77.84 51.02 0.03
N SER A 5 -78.36 49.84 0.39
CA SER A 5 -79.68 49.70 1.01
C SER A 5 -79.62 50.00 2.50
N ASP A 6 -80.62 50.71 3.00
CA ASP A 6 -80.89 50.87 4.43
C ASP A 6 -81.47 49.58 5.03
N GLN A 7 -81.62 49.50 6.35
CA GLN A 7 -82.18 48.35 7.08
C GLN A 7 -83.63 48.02 6.65
N ARG A 8 -84.31 48.98 6.03
CA ARG A 8 -85.67 48.85 5.49
C ARG A 8 -85.73 48.40 4.02
N GLY A 9 -84.58 48.12 3.40
CA GLY A 9 -84.49 47.67 2.00
C GLY A 9 -84.47 48.79 0.94
N GLU A 10 -84.57 50.06 1.35
CA GLU A 10 -84.55 51.22 0.46
C GLU A 10 -83.12 51.62 0.08
N TRP A 11 -82.85 51.87 -1.22
CA TRP A 11 -81.51 52.13 -1.73
C TRP A 11 -81.21 53.62 -1.88
N ARG A 12 -80.03 54.07 -1.39
CA ARG A 12 -79.60 55.48 -1.50
C ARG A 12 -78.10 55.64 -1.73
N TYR A 13 -77.72 56.80 -2.27
CA TYR A 13 -76.32 57.20 -2.38
C TYR A 13 -75.82 57.86 -1.10
N VAL A 14 -74.80 57.27 -0.48
CA VAL A 14 -74.16 57.78 0.74
C VAL A 14 -72.77 58.33 0.43
N ARG A 15 -72.43 59.49 1.01
CA ARG A 15 -71.11 60.11 0.81
C ARG A 15 -70.04 59.42 1.65
N VAL A 16 -69.21 58.62 0.99
CA VAL A 16 -68.11 57.87 1.63
C VAL A 16 -66.76 58.58 1.68
N GLY A 17 -66.58 59.71 0.97
CA GLY A 17 -65.30 60.44 0.97
C GLY A 17 -65.27 61.65 0.05
N ARG A 18 -64.10 62.29 -0.02
CA ARG A 18 -63.77 63.45 -0.86
C ARG A 18 -62.42 63.21 -1.54
N TRP A 19 -62.33 63.53 -2.83
CA TRP A 19 -61.07 63.55 -3.57
C TRP A 19 -60.72 64.99 -3.93
N ARG A 20 -59.49 65.43 -3.63
CA ARG A 20 -59.04 66.81 -3.92
C ARG A 20 -57.54 66.82 -4.21
N ARG A 21 -57.13 67.34 -5.38
CA ARG A 21 -55.72 67.50 -5.78
C ARG A 21 -54.89 66.21 -5.61
N GLY A 22 -55.43 65.07 -6.05
CA GLY A 22 -54.75 63.77 -5.92
C GLY A 22 -54.89 63.10 -4.55
N ALA A 23 -55.35 63.80 -3.51
CA ALA A 23 -55.58 63.23 -2.19
C ALA A 23 -57.00 62.68 -2.05
N LEU A 24 -57.11 61.38 -1.73
CA LEU A 24 -58.37 60.71 -1.43
C LEU A 24 -58.59 60.61 0.08
N HIS A 25 -59.63 61.28 0.57
CA HIS A 25 -60.05 61.22 1.97
C HIS A 25 -61.35 60.43 2.10
N LEU A 26 -61.28 59.18 2.56
CA LEU A 26 -62.45 58.34 2.83
C LEU A 26 -62.88 58.46 4.30
N ARG A 27 -64.17 58.73 4.54
CA ARG A 27 -64.77 58.79 5.87
C ARG A 27 -64.90 57.38 6.44
N GLY A 28 -63.94 56.96 7.27
CA GLY A 28 -63.87 55.59 7.82
C GLY A 28 -62.82 54.68 7.16
N GLY A 29 -61.87 55.26 6.42
CA GLY A 29 -60.79 54.52 5.74
C GLY A 29 -61.27 53.73 4.52
N THR A 30 -60.47 52.78 4.04
CA THR A 30 -60.80 51.93 2.87
C THR A 30 -62.06 51.09 3.10
N ARG A 31 -62.38 50.78 4.36
CA ARG A 31 -63.60 50.04 4.76
C ARG A 31 -64.89 50.82 4.48
N ALA A 32 -64.83 52.15 4.41
CA ALA A 32 -66.00 52.97 4.07
C ALA A 32 -66.52 52.70 2.65
N ALA A 33 -65.64 52.27 1.74
CA ALA A 33 -66.00 51.95 0.37
C ALA A 33 -66.67 50.56 0.23
N TYR A 34 -66.50 49.64 1.19
CA TYR A 34 -66.97 48.25 1.08
C TYR A 34 -68.03 47.92 2.15
N ARG A 35 -69.11 47.23 1.77
CA ARG A 35 -70.09 46.68 2.74
C ARG A 35 -69.40 45.54 3.51
N ARG A 36 -69.74 45.31 4.79
CA ARG A 36 -69.14 44.24 5.64
C ARG A 36 -69.06 42.93 4.83
N GLY A 37 -67.83 42.55 4.49
CA GLY A 37 -67.48 41.49 3.55
C GLY A 37 -66.16 41.90 2.86
N GLN A 38 -65.17 41.01 2.83
CA GLN A 38 -63.91 41.29 2.15
C GLN A 38 -64.21 41.65 0.70
N GLY A 39 -63.93 42.89 0.28
CA GLY A 39 -64.01 43.26 -1.13
C GLY A 39 -63.15 42.29 -1.95
N VAL A 40 -63.74 41.71 -2.99
CA VAL A 40 -63.01 40.77 -3.86
C VAL A 40 -61.81 41.50 -4.46
N ARG A 41 -60.62 40.94 -4.26
CA ARG A 41 -59.38 41.52 -4.76
C ARG A 41 -59.39 41.41 -6.29
N GLY A 42 -59.41 42.53 -7.00
CA GLY A 42 -59.37 42.57 -8.47
C GLY A 42 -57.98 42.30 -9.04
N VAL A 43 -57.44 41.10 -8.80
CA VAL A 43 -56.11 40.69 -9.27
C VAL A 43 -56.25 39.47 -10.17
N CYS A 44 -55.55 39.45 -11.31
CA CYS A 44 -55.61 38.34 -12.27
C CYS A 44 -54.75 37.15 -11.82
N SER A 45 -53.56 37.42 -11.27
CA SER A 45 -52.62 36.41 -10.79
C SER A 45 -52.12 36.76 -9.39
N GLU A 46 -52.05 35.77 -8.50
CA GLU A 46 -51.43 35.94 -7.20
C GLU A 46 -49.89 36.07 -7.32
N PRO A 47 -49.21 36.69 -6.34
CA PRO A 47 -47.75 36.70 -6.27
C PRO A 47 -47.17 35.28 -6.25
N CYS A 48 -46.10 35.05 -7.01
CA CYS A 48 -45.48 33.73 -7.10
C CYS A 48 -44.78 33.31 -5.79
N GLY A 49 -44.71 31.99 -5.59
CA GLY A 49 -44.07 31.40 -4.44
C GLY A 49 -42.54 31.43 -4.49
N VAL A 50 -41.93 30.90 -3.43
CA VAL A 50 -40.48 30.79 -3.30
C VAL A 50 -39.90 29.89 -4.41
N GLY A 51 -38.93 30.39 -5.17
CA GLY A 51 -38.30 29.62 -6.25
C GLY A 51 -39.12 29.57 -7.54
N GLU A 52 -40.19 30.35 -7.62
CA GLU A 52 -40.98 30.54 -8.82
C GLU A 52 -40.81 31.97 -9.35
N TRP A 53 -40.93 32.14 -10.65
CA TRP A 53 -40.91 33.46 -11.27
C TRP A 53 -42.18 33.69 -12.09
N ALA A 54 -42.60 34.95 -12.15
CA ALA A 54 -43.76 35.37 -12.90
C ALA A 54 -43.43 35.43 -14.40
N ARG A 55 -43.94 34.46 -15.16
CA ARG A 55 -43.84 34.44 -16.62
C ARG A 55 -45.08 35.11 -17.22
N ALA A 56 -44.87 36.22 -17.92
CA ALA A 56 -45.92 36.82 -18.73
C ALA A 56 -46.30 35.88 -19.88
N GLY A 57 -47.59 35.62 -20.07
CA GLY A 57 -48.09 34.85 -21.20
C GLY A 57 -48.18 35.74 -22.44
N GLU A 58 -47.85 35.18 -23.60
CA GLU A 58 -48.03 35.86 -24.87
C GLU A 58 -49.52 36.17 -25.10
N GLY A 59 -49.83 37.40 -25.48
CA GLY A 59 -51.22 37.87 -25.65
C GLY A 59 -52.01 38.14 -24.36
N ARG A 60 -51.41 38.01 -23.17
CA ARG A 60 -52.08 38.32 -21.88
C ARG A 60 -51.80 39.75 -21.40
N ALA A 61 -52.72 40.30 -20.61
CA ALA A 61 -52.52 41.59 -19.96
C ALA A 61 -51.32 41.57 -19.00
N ARG A 62 -50.65 42.73 -18.80
CA ARG A 62 -49.45 42.84 -17.94
C ARG A 62 -49.66 42.39 -16.49
N CYS A 63 -50.90 42.44 -15.99
CA CYS A 63 -51.27 42.00 -14.65
C CYS A 63 -51.53 40.49 -14.53
N CYS A 64 -51.50 39.74 -15.64
CA CYS A 64 -51.76 38.31 -15.71
C CYS A 64 -50.48 37.54 -16.05
N TRP A 65 -49.89 36.88 -15.06
CA TRP A 65 -48.73 36.00 -15.22
C TRP A 65 -49.04 34.57 -14.79
N THR A 66 -48.17 33.64 -15.19
CA THR A 66 -48.17 32.27 -14.69
C THR A 66 -46.90 32.06 -13.87
N CYS A 67 -47.02 31.48 -12.68
CA CYS A 67 -45.86 31.15 -11.86
C CYS A 67 -45.20 29.88 -12.39
N VAL A 68 -43.91 29.97 -12.70
CA VAL A 68 -43.12 28.86 -13.25
C VAL A 68 -41.97 28.55 -12.29
N PRO A 69 -41.80 27.29 -11.85
CA PRO A 69 -40.71 26.91 -10.96
C PRO A 69 -39.36 26.99 -11.68
N CYS A 70 -38.35 27.48 -10.97
CA CYS A 70 -36.98 27.48 -11.48
C CYS A 70 -36.36 26.07 -11.49
N PRO A 71 -35.47 25.77 -12.46
CA PRO A 71 -34.70 24.54 -12.48
C PRO A 71 -33.94 24.30 -11.18
N PRO A 72 -33.60 23.04 -10.84
CA PRO A 72 -32.74 22.75 -9.71
C PRO A 72 -31.41 23.50 -9.85
N LEU A 73 -30.95 24.10 -8.74
CA LEU A 73 -29.73 24.92 -8.65
C LEU A 73 -29.77 26.29 -9.35
N ALA A 74 -30.97 26.79 -9.67
CA ALA A 74 -31.19 28.16 -10.10
C ALA A 74 -31.88 29.01 -9.02
N ILE A 75 -31.65 30.32 -9.10
CA ILE A 75 -32.30 31.34 -8.30
C ILE A 75 -33.26 32.16 -9.15
N THR A 76 -34.29 32.71 -8.53
CA THR A 76 -35.22 33.66 -9.17
C THR A 76 -34.55 35.03 -9.29
N VAL A 77 -34.68 35.66 -10.45
CA VAL A 77 -34.18 37.01 -10.70
C VAL A 77 -35.35 38.00 -10.63
N PRO A 78 -35.28 39.06 -9.81
CA PRO A 78 -36.30 40.11 -9.78
C PRO A 78 -36.24 40.99 -11.05
N PRO A 79 -37.26 41.82 -11.31
CA PRO A 79 -37.26 42.79 -12.41
C PRO A 79 -35.99 43.67 -12.39
N PRO A 80 -35.47 44.11 -13.55
CA PRO A 80 -36.15 44.26 -14.85
C PRO A 80 -36.14 43.04 -15.78
N ALA A 81 -35.35 42.01 -15.48
CA ALA A 81 -35.26 40.79 -16.27
C ALA A 81 -35.75 39.58 -15.44
N PRO A 82 -37.08 39.44 -15.22
CA PRO A 82 -37.63 38.36 -14.42
C PRO A 82 -37.35 37.01 -15.08
N GLY A 83 -36.88 36.04 -14.30
CA GLY A 83 -36.47 34.75 -14.83
C GLY A 83 -35.75 33.89 -13.81
N CYS A 84 -35.08 32.85 -14.30
CA CYS A 84 -34.23 31.98 -13.49
C CYS A 84 -32.77 32.12 -13.93
N LYS A 85 -31.86 32.24 -12.96
CA LYS A 85 -30.42 32.26 -13.19
C LYS A 85 -29.76 31.07 -12.49
N PRO A 86 -28.99 30.22 -13.19
CA PRO A 86 -28.26 29.13 -12.56
C PRO A 86 -27.13 29.67 -11.66
N CYS A 87 -26.87 29.00 -10.55
CA CYS A 87 -25.71 29.30 -9.71
C CYS A 87 -24.39 28.85 -10.37
N LEU A 88 -23.33 29.59 -10.06
CA LEU A 88 -21.95 29.25 -10.46
C LEU A 88 -21.52 27.91 -9.81
N PRO A 89 -20.54 27.20 -10.39
CA PRO A 89 -19.96 26.00 -9.76
C PRO A 89 -19.54 26.27 -8.31
N GLY A 90 -19.79 25.29 -7.44
CA GLY A 90 -19.52 25.41 -6.01
C GLY A 90 -20.54 26.24 -5.23
N HIS A 91 -21.59 26.75 -5.87
CA HIS A 91 -22.67 27.50 -5.21
C HIS A 91 -24.02 26.82 -5.43
N ARG A 92 -24.83 26.85 -4.37
CA ARG A 92 -26.20 26.32 -4.36
C ARG A 92 -27.19 27.43 -4.01
N PRO A 93 -28.45 27.34 -4.45
CA PRO A 93 -29.47 28.29 -4.03
C PRO A 93 -29.71 28.17 -2.51
N ASP A 94 -30.02 29.29 -1.88
CA ASP A 94 -30.50 29.35 -0.52
C ASP A 94 -31.94 28.80 -0.40
N LEU A 95 -32.47 28.69 0.83
CA LEU A 95 -33.83 28.18 1.05
C LEU A 95 -34.89 29.04 0.34
N THR A 96 -34.63 30.35 0.18
CA THR A 96 -35.55 31.25 -0.53
C THR A 96 -35.33 31.27 -2.05
N ARG A 97 -34.33 30.55 -2.57
CA ARG A 97 -33.92 30.54 -3.99
C ARG A 97 -33.77 31.94 -4.59
N THR A 98 -33.36 32.93 -3.79
CA THR A 98 -33.11 34.30 -4.24
C THR A 98 -31.62 34.59 -4.39
N ARG A 99 -30.77 33.83 -3.70
CA ARG A 99 -29.32 34.04 -3.68
C ARG A 99 -28.56 32.72 -3.79
N CYS A 100 -27.43 32.76 -4.47
CA CYS A 100 -26.49 31.65 -4.52
C CYS A 100 -25.55 31.74 -3.31
N ILE A 101 -25.55 30.72 -2.47
CA ILE A 101 -24.67 30.57 -1.31
C ILE A 101 -23.59 29.51 -1.59
N PRO A 102 -22.41 29.61 -0.98
CA PRO A 102 -21.37 28.60 -1.14
C PRO A 102 -21.88 27.23 -0.69
N SER A 103 -21.60 26.21 -1.50
CA SER A 103 -21.94 24.82 -1.17
C SER A 103 -21.08 24.33 0.00
N PRO A 104 -21.61 23.47 0.88
CA PRO A 104 -20.83 22.90 1.96
C PRO A 104 -19.59 22.20 1.40
N VAL A 105 -18.45 22.43 2.06
CA VAL A 105 -17.19 21.79 1.69
C VAL A 105 -17.21 20.38 2.25
N GLU A 106 -17.50 19.43 1.38
CA GLU A 106 -17.25 18.03 1.64
C GLU A 106 -15.78 17.74 1.42
N TRP A 107 -15.27 16.72 2.07
CA TRP A 107 -13.96 16.17 1.76
C TRP A 107 -14.17 14.88 0.98
N SER A 108 -13.44 14.71 -0.14
CA SER A 108 -13.45 13.52 -0.98
C SER A 108 -13.08 12.29 -0.15
N GLY A 109 -14.09 11.56 0.32
CA GLY A 109 -13.87 10.32 1.02
C GLY A 109 -15.16 9.77 1.60
N GLY A 110 -15.71 8.73 0.99
CA GLY A 110 -16.62 7.86 1.72
C GLY A 110 -15.96 7.38 3.03
N GLY A 111 -16.76 7.02 4.03
CA GLY A 111 -16.23 6.57 5.32
C GLY A 111 -15.34 5.33 5.21
N ARG A 112 -15.73 4.36 4.35
CA ARG A 112 -15.06 3.05 4.26
C ARG A 112 -13.60 3.10 3.76
N PRO A 113 -13.26 3.72 2.62
CA PRO A 113 -11.86 3.75 2.15
C PRO A 113 -10.92 4.50 3.10
N ARG A 114 -11.41 5.55 3.77
CA ARG A 114 -10.65 6.28 4.81
C ARG A 114 -10.45 5.44 6.06
N ALA A 115 -11.47 4.70 6.50
CA ALA A 115 -11.34 3.77 7.62
C ALA A 115 -10.29 2.68 7.34
N ILE A 116 -10.24 2.15 6.11
CA ILE A 116 -9.21 1.18 5.72
C ILE A 116 -7.82 1.82 5.68
N ALA A 117 -7.68 3.02 5.10
CA ALA A 117 -6.41 3.75 5.06
C ALA A 117 -5.87 4.08 6.47
N THR A 118 -6.74 4.54 7.37
CA THR A 118 -6.38 4.78 8.79
C THR A 118 -5.96 3.50 9.49
N LEU A 119 -6.74 2.42 9.38
CA LEU A 119 -6.44 1.14 10.04
C LEU A 119 -5.12 0.55 9.55
N THR A 120 -4.93 0.48 8.24
CA THR A 120 -3.71 -0.08 7.64
C THR A 120 -2.49 0.79 7.92
N GLY A 121 -2.63 2.11 7.91
CA GLY A 121 -1.57 3.05 8.28
C GLY A 121 -1.16 2.93 9.74
N ALA A 122 -2.12 2.88 10.66
CA ALA A 122 -1.86 2.77 12.10
C ALA A 122 -1.21 1.43 12.47
N ILE A 123 -1.84 0.31 12.07
CA ILE A 123 -1.30 -1.03 12.32
C ILE A 123 0.07 -1.19 11.65
N GLY A 124 0.23 -0.67 10.44
CA GLY A 124 1.48 -0.70 9.70
C GLY A 124 2.61 0.03 10.41
N LEU A 125 2.38 1.25 10.90
CA LEU A 125 3.39 1.98 11.67
C LEU A 125 3.75 1.26 12.97
N ILE A 126 2.77 0.75 13.71
CA ILE A 126 3.02 -0.05 14.92
C ILE A 126 3.90 -1.26 14.59
N THR A 127 3.60 -1.96 13.49
CA THR A 127 4.38 -3.11 13.01
C THR A 127 5.82 -2.71 12.65
N VAL A 128 6.00 -1.61 11.92
CA VAL A 128 7.33 -1.10 11.55
C VAL A 128 8.13 -0.68 12.78
N CYS A 129 7.51 0.00 13.75
CA CYS A 129 8.14 0.35 15.02
C CYS A 129 8.58 -0.91 15.78
N PHE A 130 7.69 -1.90 15.92
CA PHE A 130 8.01 -3.18 16.56
C PHE A 130 9.19 -3.87 15.88
N PHE A 131 9.17 -4.00 14.56
CA PHE A 131 10.24 -4.66 13.80
C PHE A 131 11.56 -3.89 13.94
N SER A 132 11.51 -2.56 13.92
CA SER A 132 12.68 -1.70 14.11
C SER A 132 13.32 -1.89 15.49
N VAL A 133 12.51 -1.91 16.55
CA VAL A 133 12.98 -2.14 17.93
C VAL A 133 13.60 -3.52 18.07
N VAL A 134 12.95 -4.57 17.56
CA VAL A 134 13.47 -5.94 17.62
C VAL A 134 14.80 -6.04 16.86
N LEU A 135 14.88 -5.52 15.64
CA LEU A 135 16.11 -5.56 14.85
C LEU A 135 17.25 -4.74 15.48
N TRP A 136 16.91 -3.63 16.16
CA TRP A 136 17.88 -2.83 16.90
C TRP A 136 18.41 -3.58 18.13
N HIS A 137 17.52 -4.18 18.93
CA HIS A 137 17.89 -4.92 20.13
C HIS A 137 18.78 -6.13 19.79
N TYR A 138 18.35 -6.94 18.81
CA TYR A 138 19.09 -8.13 18.38
C TYR A 138 20.16 -7.84 17.32
N ARG A 139 20.59 -6.58 17.15
CA ARG A 139 21.56 -6.18 16.11
C ARG A 139 22.85 -7.00 16.13
N LYS A 140 23.33 -7.41 17.32
CA LYS A 140 24.59 -8.16 17.48
C LYS A 140 24.48 -9.64 17.09
N THR A 141 23.27 -10.17 16.92
CA THR A 141 23.03 -11.58 16.65
C THR A 141 23.36 -11.98 15.21
N PRO A 142 23.78 -13.24 14.95
CA PRO A 142 24.16 -13.69 13.61
C PRO A 142 23.00 -13.66 12.62
N VAL A 143 21.74 -13.86 13.05
CA VAL A 143 20.54 -13.72 12.20
C VAL A 143 20.44 -12.31 11.62
N VAL A 144 20.56 -11.27 12.45
CA VAL A 144 20.45 -9.88 12.01
C VAL A 144 21.73 -9.41 11.30
N LYS A 145 22.90 -9.96 11.66
CA LYS A 145 24.18 -9.63 11.03
C LYS A 145 24.35 -10.23 9.64
N SER A 146 23.80 -11.42 9.39
CA SER A 146 23.79 -12.04 8.06
C SER A 146 22.85 -11.32 7.10
N ALA A 147 21.73 -10.82 7.61
CA ALA A 147 20.88 -9.87 6.91
C ALA A 147 21.63 -8.58 6.60
N SER A 148 21.38 -8.00 5.43
CA SER A 148 21.84 -6.63 5.14
C SER A 148 21.11 -5.65 6.05
N ARG A 149 21.76 -5.20 7.13
CA ARG A 149 21.17 -4.25 8.08
C ARG A 149 20.71 -2.98 7.38
N GLU A 150 21.53 -2.46 6.46
CA GLU A 150 21.23 -1.27 5.67
C GLU A 150 19.96 -1.45 4.82
N LEU A 151 19.84 -2.56 4.08
CA LEU A 151 18.63 -2.80 3.26
C LEU A 151 17.37 -3.03 4.12
N CYS A 152 17.52 -3.64 5.30
CA CYS A 152 16.38 -3.80 6.21
C CYS A 152 15.93 -2.45 6.79
N ALA A 153 16.86 -1.58 7.14
CA ALA A 153 16.56 -0.22 7.58
C ALA A 153 15.89 0.59 6.46
N LEU A 154 16.43 0.55 5.23
CA LEU A 154 15.85 1.22 4.07
C LEU A 154 14.43 0.70 3.77
N LEU A 155 14.21 -0.62 3.81
CA LEU A 155 12.88 -1.23 3.67
C LEU A 155 11.90 -0.69 4.72
N LEU A 156 12.30 -0.67 6.00
CA LEU A 156 11.45 -0.20 7.10
C LEU A 156 11.16 1.30 7.02
N CYS A 157 12.14 2.12 6.65
CA CYS A 157 11.95 3.55 6.42
C CYS A 157 10.96 3.80 5.26
N SER A 158 11.14 3.12 4.13
CA SER A 158 10.21 3.21 3.00
C SER A 158 8.81 2.73 3.35
N ALA A 159 8.68 1.64 4.13
CA ALA A 159 7.39 1.16 4.61
C ALA A 159 6.73 2.13 5.59
N ALA A 160 7.49 2.75 6.50
CA ALA A 160 6.99 3.79 7.39
C ALA A 160 6.40 4.97 6.60
N SER A 161 7.09 5.41 5.54
CA SER A 161 6.57 6.45 4.64
C SER A 161 5.28 6.03 3.93
N CYS A 162 5.16 4.76 3.50
CA CYS A 162 3.92 4.22 2.92
C CYS A 162 2.75 4.27 3.90
N HIS A 163 2.97 3.83 5.15
CA HIS A 163 1.93 3.84 6.19
C HIS A 163 1.57 5.26 6.64
N GLY A 164 2.56 6.16 6.73
CA GLY A 164 2.34 7.59 6.99
C GLY A 164 1.53 8.25 5.88
N ALA A 165 1.77 7.90 4.61
CA ALA A 165 0.97 8.39 3.49
C ALA A 165 -0.48 7.88 3.55
N ALA A 166 -0.74 6.68 4.07
CA ALA A 166 -2.10 6.18 4.31
C ALA A 166 -2.84 6.98 5.39
N LEU A 167 -2.17 7.32 6.49
CA LEU A 167 -2.75 8.22 7.48
C LEU A 167 -3.00 9.62 6.89
N ALA A 168 -2.04 10.15 6.12
CA ALA A 168 -2.17 11.45 5.46
C ALA A 168 -3.34 11.51 4.46
N GLY A 169 -3.53 10.46 3.65
CA GLY A 169 -4.67 10.34 2.74
C GLY A 169 -6.01 10.15 3.44
N ALA A 170 -5.99 9.87 4.74
CA ALA A 170 -7.16 9.67 5.58
C ALA A 170 -7.38 10.77 6.61
N ILE A 171 -6.67 11.90 6.50
CA ILE A 171 -6.94 13.16 7.22
C ILE A 171 -7.22 14.31 6.25
N ARG A 172 -7.84 15.39 6.75
CA ARG A 172 -8.27 16.53 5.94
C ARG A 172 -7.12 17.05 5.04
N PRO A 173 -7.35 17.32 3.74
CA PRO A 173 -6.32 17.78 2.83
C PRO A 173 -5.80 19.15 3.26
N ALA A 174 -4.49 19.23 3.42
CA ALA A 174 -3.70 20.39 3.81
C ALA A 174 -2.33 20.27 3.13
N GLY A 175 -1.49 21.30 3.21
CA GLY A 175 -0.17 21.27 2.56
C GLY A 175 0.68 20.06 2.97
N LEU A 176 0.76 19.78 4.27
CA LEU A 176 1.55 18.66 4.80
C LEU A 176 0.95 17.29 4.46
N SER A 177 -0.37 17.13 4.56
CA SER A 177 -1.02 15.85 4.23
C SER A 177 -0.94 15.56 2.73
N CYS A 178 -1.11 16.58 1.88
CA CYS A 178 -0.92 16.42 0.43
C CYS A 178 0.53 16.09 0.06
N ALA A 179 1.52 16.72 0.72
CA ALA A 179 2.92 16.36 0.51
C ALA A 179 3.20 14.91 0.92
N ALA A 180 2.69 14.47 2.07
CA ALA A 180 2.85 13.09 2.53
C ALA A 180 2.20 12.06 1.60
N VAL A 181 1.00 12.36 1.05
CA VAL A 181 0.35 11.51 0.04
C VAL A 181 1.23 11.35 -1.21
N ARG A 182 1.91 12.41 -1.65
CA ARG A 182 2.80 12.36 -2.83
C ARG A 182 4.02 11.46 -2.62
N LEU A 183 4.41 11.21 -1.37
CA LEU A 183 5.49 10.28 -1.06
C LEU A 183 5.09 8.81 -1.17
N ALA A 184 3.79 8.47 -1.28
CA ALA A 184 3.32 7.09 -1.32
C ALA A 184 3.96 6.27 -2.45
N ALA A 185 3.96 6.81 -3.67
CA ALA A 185 4.49 6.11 -4.85
C ALA A 185 6.02 5.89 -4.79
N PRO A 186 6.88 6.92 -4.56
CA PRO A 186 8.31 6.69 -4.45
C PRO A 186 8.68 5.86 -3.21
N ALA A 187 7.95 5.98 -2.11
CA ALA A 187 8.15 5.14 -0.93
C ALA A 187 7.90 3.66 -1.23
N LEU A 188 6.80 3.33 -1.93
CA LEU A 188 6.54 1.97 -2.36
C LEU A 188 7.64 1.45 -3.30
N GLY A 189 8.10 2.29 -4.22
CA GLY A 189 9.27 1.99 -5.05
C GLY A 189 10.50 1.63 -4.22
N GLY A 190 10.77 2.38 -3.14
CA GLY A 190 11.84 2.07 -2.18
C GLY A 190 11.67 0.74 -1.45
N VAL A 191 10.44 0.36 -1.09
CA VAL A 191 10.14 -0.97 -0.51
C VAL A 191 10.50 -2.07 -1.50
N TYR A 192 10.00 -1.99 -2.73
CA TYR A 192 10.28 -3.00 -3.75
C TYR A 192 11.76 -3.03 -4.15
N ALA A 193 12.40 -1.87 -4.28
CA ALA A 193 13.84 -1.77 -4.53
C ALA A 193 14.66 -2.51 -3.47
N ALA A 194 14.28 -2.42 -2.19
CA ALA A 194 14.97 -3.12 -1.10
C ALA A 194 14.79 -4.64 -1.20
N VAL A 195 13.59 -5.10 -1.55
CA VAL A 195 13.30 -6.52 -1.79
C VAL A 195 14.08 -7.05 -2.99
N VAL A 196 14.11 -6.32 -4.11
CA VAL A 196 14.91 -6.65 -5.30
C VAL A 196 16.41 -6.68 -4.98
N ALA A 197 16.94 -5.67 -4.31
CA ALA A 197 18.36 -5.61 -3.96
C ALA A 197 18.75 -6.79 -3.04
N ARG A 198 17.89 -7.15 -2.08
CA ARG A 198 18.07 -8.33 -1.23
C ARG A 198 18.06 -9.62 -2.03
N THR A 199 17.09 -9.81 -2.92
CA THR A 199 16.97 -11.05 -3.72
C THR A 199 18.12 -11.19 -4.72
N MET A 200 18.53 -10.10 -5.37
CA MET A 200 19.72 -10.07 -6.24
C MET A 200 20.98 -10.49 -5.49
N ARG A 201 21.17 -10.04 -4.24
CA ARG A 201 22.29 -10.48 -3.40
C ARG A 201 22.25 -11.99 -3.17
N VAL A 202 21.10 -12.55 -2.81
CA VAL A 202 20.94 -14.00 -2.56
C VAL A 202 21.21 -14.78 -3.84
N ALA A 203 20.63 -14.38 -4.97
CA ALA A 203 20.85 -15.03 -6.25
C ALA A 203 22.34 -15.04 -6.66
N ARG A 204 23.03 -13.91 -6.50
CA ARG A 204 24.47 -13.81 -6.77
C ARG A 204 25.32 -14.65 -5.82
N LEU A 205 24.94 -14.74 -4.54
CA LEU A 205 25.61 -15.60 -3.58
C LEU A 205 25.55 -17.07 -4.04
N VAL A 206 24.37 -17.55 -4.44
CA VAL A 206 24.23 -18.94 -4.88
C VAL A 206 24.98 -19.20 -6.18
N ALA A 207 24.87 -18.30 -7.16
CA ALA A 207 25.62 -18.42 -8.41
C ALA A 207 27.14 -18.41 -8.19
N ALA A 208 27.63 -17.64 -7.21
CA ALA A 208 29.04 -17.67 -6.83
C ALA A 208 29.42 -19.00 -6.14
N VAL A 209 28.57 -19.56 -5.29
CA VAL A 209 28.86 -20.87 -4.67
C VAL A 209 28.93 -21.98 -5.73
N GLU A 210 28.03 -21.95 -6.71
CA GLU A 210 27.95 -22.94 -7.80
C GLU A 210 29.14 -22.87 -8.75
N LYS A 211 29.57 -21.65 -9.13
CA LYS A 211 30.66 -21.43 -10.10
C LYS A 211 32.08 -21.52 -9.52
N ARG A 212 32.23 -21.79 -8.22
CA ARG A 212 33.54 -21.81 -7.49
C ARG A 212 34.54 -20.72 -7.96
N PRO A 213 34.16 -19.44 -8.02
CA PRO A 213 35.03 -18.40 -8.53
C PRO A 213 36.23 -18.23 -7.61
N ALA A 214 37.43 -18.17 -8.17
CA ALA A 214 38.68 -17.87 -7.46
C ALA A 214 38.69 -16.44 -6.87
N ALA A 215 37.74 -15.58 -7.28
CA ALA A 215 37.61 -14.21 -6.84
C ALA A 215 36.30 -13.96 -6.07
N ARG A 216 36.37 -13.11 -5.04
CA ARG A 216 35.19 -12.68 -4.27
C ARG A 216 34.19 -11.97 -5.21
N PRO A 217 32.91 -12.40 -5.28
CA PRO A 217 31.95 -11.81 -6.20
C PRO A 217 31.79 -10.30 -5.93
N ARG A 218 31.87 -9.49 -7.00
CA ARG A 218 31.64 -8.03 -6.95
C ARG A 218 30.19 -7.78 -6.50
N LEU A 219 29.97 -6.67 -5.77
CA LEU A 219 28.64 -6.21 -5.28
C LEU A 219 28.05 -6.95 -4.05
N LEU A 220 28.83 -7.75 -3.33
CA LEU A 220 28.40 -8.37 -2.07
C LEU A 220 28.55 -7.47 -0.83
N SER A 221 29.28 -6.35 -0.97
CA SER A 221 29.50 -5.37 0.11
C SER A 221 28.21 -4.62 0.48
N SER A 222 28.08 -4.23 1.75
CA SER A 222 26.96 -3.41 2.24
C SER A 222 26.83 -2.10 1.48
N ARG A 223 27.96 -1.45 1.14
CA ARG A 223 27.96 -0.22 0.33
C ARG A 223 27.36 -0.44 -1.06
N ALA A 224 27.73 -1.53 -1.72
CA ALA A 224 27.20 -1.86 -3.05
C ALA A 224 25.69 -2.15 -3.02
N GLN A 225 25.17 -2.68 -1.91
CA GLN A 225 23.74 -2.93 -1.74
C GLN A 225 22.94 -1.64 -1.59
N VAL A 226 23.47 -0.67 -0.84
CA VAL A 226 22.87 0.67 -0.75
C VAL A 226 22.89 1.37 -2.10
N TRP A 227 23.99 1.31 -2.85
CA TRP A 227 24.05 1.84 -4.21
C TRP A 227 23.05 1.17 -5.16
N THR A 228 22.88 -0.15 -5.04
CA THR A 228 21.89 -0.89 -5.82
C THR A 228 20.46 -0.44 -5.47
N TRP A 229 20.15 -0.28 -4.18
CA TRP A 229 18.85 0.22 -3.73
C TRP A 229 18.59 1.64 -4.24
N LEU A 230 19.60 2.52 -4.16
CA LEU A 230 19.48 3.89 -4.62
C LEU A 230 19.18 3.91 -6.12
N ALA A 231 19.98 3.22 -6.93
CA ALA A 231 19.78 3.14 -8.38
C ALA A 231 18.40 2.60 -8.76
N LEU A 232 17.88 1.59 -8.05
CA LEU A 232 16.54 1.06 -8.28
C LEU A 232 15.41 2.01 -7.85
N SER A 233 15.64 2.84 -6.82
CA SER A 233 14.64 3.76 -6.29
C SER A 233 14.60 5.10 -7.04
N THR A 234 15.71 5.51 -7.68
CA THR A 234 15.84 6.80 -8.39
C THR A 234 14.72 7.07 -9.39
N PRO A 235 14.27 6.11 -10.25
CA PRO A 235 13.19 6.38 -11.20
C PRO A 235 11.87 6.76 -10.51
N GLY A 236 11.56 6.16 -9.36
CA GLY A 236 10.38 6.51 -8.57
C GLY A 236 10.44 7.94 -8.04
N TRP A 237 11.59 8.34 -7.50
CA TRP A 237 11.82 9.71 -7.02
C TRP A 237 11.80 10.74 -8.14
N ALA A 238 12.38 10.43 -9.30
CA ALA A 238 12.34 11.30 -10.47
C ALA A 238 10.90 11.54 -10.95
N MET A 239 10.08 10.49 -11.03
CA MET A 239 8.67 10.61 -11.39
C MET A 239 7.85 11.35 -10.34
N ALA A 240 8.16 11.19 -9.05
CA ALA A 240 7.53 11.96 -7.99
C ALA A 240 7.88 13.45 -8.08
N ALA A 241 9.14 13.80 -8.38
CA ALA A 241 9.57 15.18 -8.59
C ALA A 241 8.86 15.82 -9.79
N TRP A 242 8.79 15.12 -10.93
CA TRP A 242 8.04 15.57 -12.11
C TRP A 242 6.55 15.77 -11.81
N SER A 243 5.94 14.86 -11.04
CA SER A 243 4.54 15.02 -10.62
C SER A 243 4.35 16.19 -9.67
N ALA A 244 5.32 16.48 -8.80
CA ALA A 244 5.22 17.58 -7.85
C ALA A 244 5.37 18.95 -8.51
N THR A 245 6.18 19.06 -9.58
CA THR A 245 6.28 20.30 -10.36
C THR A 245 5.07 20.52 -11.24
N SER A 246 4.52 19.45 -11.83
CA SER A 246 3.31 19.50 -12.68
C SER A 246 2.03 19.72 -11.85
N TRP A 247 1.95 19.10 -10.67
CA TRP A 247 0.83 19.21 -9.73
C TRP A 247 1.35 19.46 -8.30
N PRO A 248 1.49 20.73 -7.87
CA PRO A 248 2.05 21.06 -6.56
C PRO A 248 1.21 20.48 -5.42
N PRO A 249 1.81 20.04 -4.29
CA PRO A 249 1.13 19.39 -3.17
C PRO A 249 0.34 20.38 -2.29
N VAL A 250 -0.62 21.07 -2.88
CA VAL A 250 -1.48 22.05 -2.21
C VAL A 250 -2.92 21.57 -2.18
N ALA A 251 -3.65 21.89 -1.10
CA ALA A 251 -5.08 21.62 -1.05
C ALA A 251 -5.82 22.59 -1.99
N ARG A 252 -6.76 22.06 -2.78
CA ARG A 252 -7.61 22.84 -3.68
C ARG A 252 -9.07 22.44 -3.52
N LEU A 253 -9.94 23.43 -3.68
CA LEU A 253 -11.38 23.19 -3.74
C LEU A 253 -11.75 22.82 -5.18
N LEU A 254 -12.26 21.60 -5.37
CA LEU A 254 -12.76 21.11 -6.63
C LEU A 254 -14.28 21.23 -6.66
N HIS A 255 -14.83 21.57 -7.82
CA HIS A 255 -16.27 21.71 -8.03
C HIS A 255 -16.75 20.71 -9.09
N PRO A 256 -16.80 19.40 -8.78
CA PRO A 256 -17.22 18.37 -9.74
C PRO A 256 -18.70 18.52 -10.17
N GLY A 257 -19.48 19.38 -9.50
CA GLY A 257 -20.82 19.76 -9.90
C GLY A 257 -21.20 21.15 -9.37
N ARG A 258 -22.43 21.60 -9.66
CA ARG A 258 -22.90 22.94 -9.25
C ARG A 258 -23.14 23.05 -7.73
N ALA A 259 -23.71 22.01 -7.11
CA ALA A 259 -24.07 22.00 -5.68
C ALA A 259 -23.05 21.36 -4.73
N ARG A 260 -21.87 20.99 -5.24
CA ARG A 260 -20.90 20.19 -4.49
C ARG A 260 -19.52 20.80 -4.58
N SER A 261 -18.93 21.05 -3.42
CA SER A 261 -17.56 21.54 -3.28
C SER A 261 -16.76 20.50 -2.52
N VAL A 262 -15.67 20.02 -3.12
CA VAL A 262 -14.86 18.92 -2.60
C VAL A 262 -13.45 19.42 -2.34
N LEU A 263 -13.01 19.38 -1.08
CA LEU A 263 -11.62 19.65 -0.74
C LEU A 263 -10.76 18.42 -1.07
N ALA A 264 -9.75 18.60 -1.92
CA ALA A 264 -8.85 17.53 -2.37
C ALA A 264 -7.42 18.06 -2.54
N CYS A 265 -6.46 17.16 -2.70
CA CYS A 265 -5.10 17.57 -3.08
C CYS A 265 -5.07 17.94 -4.57
N ALA A 266 -4.32 18.97 -4.95
CA ALA A 266 -4.12 19.28 -6.36
C ALA A 266 -3.52 18.07 -7.07
N GLY A 267 -4.00 17.76 -8.28
CA GLY A 267 -3.65 16.54 -9.00
C GLY A 267 -4.40 15.29 -8.50
N GLU A 268 -5.67 15.43 -8.12
CA GLU A 268 -6.65 14.35 -7.90
C GLU A 268 -7.11 13.71 -9.24
N THR A 269 -6.19 13.57 -10.20
CA THR A 269 -6.44 12.95 -11.50
C THR A 269 -5.74 11.60 -11.58
N ALA A 270 -6.30 10.69 -12.38
CA ALA A 270 -5.70 9.37 -12.60
C ALA A 270 -4.26 9.49 -13.11
N THR A 271 -3.99 10.44 -14.00
CA THR A 271 -2.64 10.71 -14.52
C THR A 271 -1.67 11.10 -13.43
N ALA A 272 -2.02 12.07 -12.58
CA ALA A 272 -1.15 12.56 -11.52
C ALA A 272 -0.95 11.54 -10.37
N GLN A 273 -1.82 10.53 -10.25
CA GLN A 273 -1.74 9.51 -9.20
C GLN A 273 -1.11 8.19 -9.67
N LEU A 274 -1.44 7.73 -10.88
CA LEU A 274 -1.01 6.42 -11.39
C LEU A 274 0.33 6.47 -12.14
N VAL A 275 0.67 7.58 -12.81
CA VAL A 275 1.96 7.69 -13.53
C VAL A 275 3.16 7.58 -12.58
N PRO A 276 3.20 8.25 -11.42
CA PRO A 276 4.30 8.12 -10.46
C PRO A 276 4.43 6.71 -9.85
N LEU A 277 3.38 5.89 -9.93
CA LEU A 277 3.35 4.53 -9.43
C LEU A 277 4.03 3.53 -10.39
N ALA A 278 4.12 3.85 -11.69
CA ALA A 278 4.63 2.95 -12.70
C ALA A 278 6.03 2.37 -12.39
N PRO A 279 7.03 3.15 -11.92
CA PRO A 279 8.33 2.60 -11.54
C PRO A 279 8.25 1.54 -10.43
N ALA A 280 7.35 1.71 -9.46
CA ALA A 280 7.15 0.73 -8.40
C ALA A 280 6.55 -0.58 -8.95
N LEU A 281 5.59 -0.49 -9.88
CA LEU A 281 5.00 -1.67 -10.52
C LEU A 281 6.01 -2.43 -11.40
N VAL A 282 6.92 -1.72 -12.06
CA VAL A 282 8.04 -2.35 -12.79
C VAL A 282 8.95 -3.12 -11.82
N LEU A 283 9.27 -2.54 -10.67
CA LEU A 283 10.03 -3.23 -9.62
C LEU A 283 9.28 -4.44 -9.04
N LEU A 284 7.95 -4.36 -8.93
CA LEU A 284 7.13 -5.52 -8.56
C LEU A 284 7.24 -6.64 -9.59
N GLY A 285 7.19 -6.33 -10.89
CA GLY A 285 7.46 -7.31 -11.95
C GLY A 285 8.85 -7.94 -11.82
N ALA A 286 9.87 -7.14 -11.51
CA ALA A 286 11.21 -7.65 -11.23
C ALA A 286 11.26 -8.56 -9.99
N CYS A 287 10.53 -8.22 -8.92
CA CYS A 287 10.37 -9.08 -7.73
C CYS A 287 9.78 -10.44 -8.10
N VAL A 288 8.71 -10.46 -8.91
CA VAL A 288 8.07 -11.70 -9.36
C VAL A 288 9.02 -12.54 -10.21
N LEU A 289 9.71 -11.92 -11.17
CA LEU A 289 10.67 -12.61 -12.03
C LEU A 289 11.80 -13.26 -11.21
N LEU A 290 12.33 -12.53 -10.22
CA LEU A 290 13.35 -13.05 -9.30
C LEU A 290 12.79 -14.14 -8.39
N ALA A 291 11.55 -14.03 -7.91
CA ALA A 291 10.89 -15.06 -7.14
C ALA A 291 10.76 -16.37 -7.94
N VAL A 292 10.36 -16.28 -9.21
CA VAL A 292 10.26 -17.46 -10.11
C VAL A 292 11.62 -18.09 -10.35
N ARG A 293 12.66 -17.28 -10.64
CA ARG A 293 14.02 -17.81 -10.86
C ARG A 293 14.60 -18.46 -9.61
N THR A 294 14.32 -17.90 -8.44
CA THR A 294 14.85 -18.41 -7.17
C THR A 294 14.15 -19.67 -6.64
N ARG A 295 13.00 -20.06 -7.20
CA ARG A 295 12.32 -21.34 -6.87
C ARG A 295 13.13 -22.58 -7.25
N ARG A 296 13.98 -22.49 -8.27
CA ARG A 296 14.84 -23.61 -8.71
C ARG A 296 16.12 -23.77 -7.87
N LEU A 297 16.37 -22.87 -6.92
CA LEU A 297 17.52 -22.97 -6.02
C LEU A 297 17.30 -24.11 -5.02
N PRO A 298 18.37 -24.81 -4.60
CA PRO A 298 18.28 -25.98 -3.72
C PRO A 298 17.51 -25.66 -2.42
N HIS A 299 16.74 -26.66 -1.97
CA HIS A 299 15.69 -26.60 -0.94
C HIS A 299 16.09 -25.93 0.40
N ASN A 300 17.38 -25.78 0.67
CA ASN A 300 17.92 -25.32 1.95
C ASN A 300 17.86 -23.78 2.15
N LEU A 301 17.42 -23.01 1.15
CA LEU A 301 17.26 -21.56 1.25
C LEU A 301 15.79 -21.15 1.46
N ASN A 302 15.20 -21.58 2.58
CA ASN A 302 13.80 -21.24 2.94
C ASN A 302 13.49 -19.72 2.90
N GLU A 303 14.52 -18.87 2.92
CA GLU A 303 14.40 -17.41 2.76
C GLU A 303 13.77 -16.97 1.41
N THR A 304 14.04 -17.68 0.31
CA THR A 304 13.53 -17.28 -1.02
C THR A 304 12.02 -17.51 -1.17
N LYS A 305 11.48 -18.53 -0.48
CA LYS A 305 10.04 -18.85 -0.48
C LYS A 305 9.20 -17.70 0.08
N PHE A 306 9.63 -17.10 1.18
CA PHE A 306 8.94 -15.99 1.84
C PHE A 306 8.97 -14.69 1.02
N VAL A 307 10.08 -14.42 0.32
CA VAL A 307 10.14 -13.27 -0.60
C VAL A 307 9.21 -13.46 -1.80
N GLY A 308 9.14 -14.69 -2.34
CA GLY A 308 8.16 -15.02 -3.38
C GLY A 308 6.73 -14.82 -2.89
N ALA A 309 6.39 -15.32 -1.70
CA ALA A 309 5.07 -15.11 -1.09
C ALA A 309 4.72 -13.61 -0.96
N ALA A 310 5.69 -12.78 -0.55
CA ALA A 310 5.51 -11.33 -0.50
C ALA A 310 5.17 -10.74 -1.87
N ALA A 311 5.90 -11.11 -2.91
CA ALA A 311 5.65 -10.63 -4.28
C ALA A 311 4.25 -11.04 -4.78
N TYR A 312 3.86 -12.31 -4.60
CA TYR A 312 2.53 -12.78 -5.02
C TYR A 312 1.39 -12.10 -4.27
N ALA A 313 1.52 -11.93 -2.95
CA ALA A 313 0.53 -11.20 -2.16
C ALA A 313 0.35 -9.77 -2.66
N THR A 314 1.45 -9.07 -2.96
CA THR A 314 1.38 -7.72 -3.52
C THR A 314 0.74 -7.68 -4.91
N CYS A 315 1.00 -8.65 -5.78
CA CYS A 315 0.32 -8.73 -7.07
C CYS A 315 -1.20 -8.85 -6.92
N VAL A 316 -1.68 -9.70 -6.01
CA VAL A 316 -3.11 -9.85 -5.73
C VAL A 316 -3.72 -8.53 -5.25
N THR A 317 -3.03 -7.81 -4.34
CA THR A 317 -3.46 -6.49 -3.87
C THR A 317 -3.60 -5.49 -5.02
N TRP A 318 -2.64 -5.46 -5.97
CA TRP A 318 -2.70 -4.56 -7.13
C TRP A 318 -3.80 -4.93 -8.13
N LEU A 319 -4.03 -6.23 -8.36
CA LEU A 319 -5.14 -6.69 -9.21
C LEU A 319 -6.51 -6.27 -8.65
N ALA A 320 -6.68 -6.31 -7.33
CA ALA A 320 -7.91 -5.83 -6.66
C ALA A 320 -8.03 -4.29 -6.65
N PHE A 321 -6.89 -3.58 -6.61
CA PHE A 321 -6.86 -2.13 -6.54
C PHE A 321 -7.38 -1.43 -7.80
N PHE A 322 -6.91 -1.83 -8.99
CA PHE A 322 -7.27 -1.14 -10.23
C PHE A 322 -8.79 -1.02 -10.48
N PRO A 323 -9.60 -2.10 -10.36
CA PRO A 323 -11.04 -1.97 -10.52
C PRO A 323 -11.67 -1.11 -9.42
N LEU A 324 -11.21 -1.25 -8.16
CA LEU A 324 -11.71 -0.45 -7.04
C LEU A 324 -11.41 1.05 -7.23
N TYR A 325 -10.24 1.39 -7.75
CA TYR A 325 -9.82 2.76 -8.04
C TYR A 325 -10.68 3.42 -9.12
N ALA A 326 -11.10 2.65 -10.12
CA ALA A 326 -11.93 3.15 -11.21
C ALA A 326 -13.35 3.55 -10.73
N VAL A 327 -13.91 2.82 -9.77
CA VAL A 327 -15.29 3.01 -9.31
C VAL A 327 -15.42 3.91 -8.07
N THR A 328 -14.33 4.14 -7.33
CA THR A 328 -14.37 4.89 -6.07
C THR A 328 -14.25 6.39 -6.27
N GLU A 329 -15.06 7.15 -5.52
CA GLU A 329 -14.93 8.60 -5.36
C GLU A 329 -13.77 8.99 -4.40
N ALA A 330 -13.27 8.04 -3.60
CA ALA A 330 -12.23 8.24 -2.60
C ALA A 330 -10.86 7.74 -3.11
N ARG A 331 -10.46 8.19 -4.30
CA ARG A 331 -9.28 7.69 -5.03
C ARG A 331 -7.99 7.77 -4.23
N THR A 332 -7.71 8.92 -3.60
CA THR A 332 -6.51 9.12 -2.78
C THR A 332 -6.44 8.14 -1.60
N ALA A 333 -7.49 8.06 -0.79
CA ALA A 333 -7.53 7.15 0.36
C ALA A 333 -7.41 5.68 -0.06
N CYS A 334 -8.08 5.29 -1.16
CA CYS A 334 -7.98 3.95 -1.73
C CYS A 334 -6.56 3.60 -2.18
N LEU A 335 -5.88 4.52 -2.89
CA LEU A 335 -4.50 4.35 -3.33
C LEU A 335 -3.55 4.21 -2.14
N CYS A 336 -3.64 5.10 -1.16
CA CYS A 336 -2.74 5.04 -0.01
C CYS A 336 -2.98 3.79 0.85
N ALA A 337 -4.23 3.32 0.98
CA ALA A 337 -4.54 2.03 1.62
C ALA A 337 -3.89 0.85 0.89
N CYS A 338 -3.99 0.80 -0.44
CA CYS A 338 -3.36 -0.24 -1.26
C CYS A 338 -1.83 -0.24 -1.14
N VAL A 339 -1.22 0.95 -1.19
CA VAL A 339 0.23 1.14 -0.99
C VAL A 339 0.65 0.64 0.40
N SER A 340 -0.10 1.00 1.45
CA SER A 340 0.14 0.56 2.83
C SER A 340 0.01 -0.95 3.00
N LEU A 341 -1.03 -1.57 2.44
CA LEU A 341 -1.21 -3.03 2.45
C LEU A 341 -0.05 -3.74 1.72
N SER A 342 0.38 -3.21 0.59
CA SER A 342 1.49 -3.76 -0.18
C SER A 342 2.82 -3.69 0.58
N ALA A 343 3.11 -2.54 1.20
CA ALA A 343 4.29 -2.37 2.04
C ALA A 343 4.25 -3.30 3.26
N GLY A 344 3.10 -3.41 3.93
CA GLY A 344 2.88 -4.31 5.05
C GLY A 344 3.12 -5.78 4.70
N ALA A 345 2.59 -6.24 3.56
CA ALA A 345 2.84 -7.59 3.06
C ALA A 345 4.33 -7.85 2.84
N CYS A 346 5.07 -6.89 2.24
CA CYS A 346 6.51 -7.00 2.08
C CYS A 346 7.25 -7.07 3.42
N VAL A 347 6.93 -6.22 4.38
CA VAL A 347 7.58 -6.21 5.71
C VAL A 347 7.30 -7.52 6.44
N LEU A 348 6.04 -7.91 6.59
CA LEU A 348 5.63 -9.10 7.33
C LEU A 348 6.21 -10.37 6.73
N LEU A 349 6.10 -10.55 5.42
CA LEU A 349 6.54 -11.80 4.79
C LEU A 349 8.06 -11.87 4.64
N SER A 350 8.76 -10.76 4.36
CA SER A 350 10.22 -10.78 4.15
C SER A 350 11.05 -10.67 5.43
N LEU A 351 10.54 -9.99 6.47
CA LEU A 351 11.23 -9.80 7.75
C LEU A 351 10.62 -10.63 8.89
N GLY A 352 9.33 -10.96 8.83
CA GLY A 352 8.62 -11.71 9.86
C GLY A 352 9.28 -13.03 10.26
N PRO A 353 9.72 -13.89 9.32
CA PRO A 353 10.42 -15.13 9.66
C PRO A 353 11.68 -14.91 10.51
N ARG A 354 12.40 -13.80 10.29
CA ARG A 354 13.60 -13.47 11.07
C ARG A 354 13.28 -12.92 12.44
N VAL A 355 12.29 -12.03 12.52
CA VAL A 355 11.78 -11.50 13.79
C VAL A 355 11.27 -12.64 14.66
N TRP A 356 10.54 -13.58 14.07
CA TRP A 356 10.07 -14.80 14.74
C TRP A 356 11.23 -15.66 15.27
N VAL A 357 12.28 -15.90 14.47
CA VAL A 357 13.47 -16.63 14.96
C VAL A 357 14.15 -15.88 16.12
N CYS A 358 14.27 -14.56 16.05
CA CYS A 358 14.90 -13.78 17.12
C CYS A 358 14.14 -13.86 18.46
N LEU A 359 12.81 -13.88 18.42
CA LEU A 359 11.96 -13.83 19.62
C LEU A 359 11.58 -15.22 20.14
N CYS A 360 11.14 -16.11 19.24
CA CYS A 360 10.52 -17.38 19.61
C CYS A 360 11.49 -18.56 19.54
N ARG A 361 12.62 -18.42 18.84
CA ARG A 361 13.60 -19.51 18.61
C ARG A 361 15.05 -19.04 18.76
N PRO A 362 15.43 -18.41 19.89
CA PRO A 362 16.78 -17.90 20.10
C PRO A 362 17.87 -18.98 20.01
N GLU A 363 17.54 -20.25 20.26
CA GLU A 363 18.44 -21.40 20.12
C GLU A 363 18.95 -21.59 18.69
N ARG A 364 18.18 -21.16 17.68
CA ARG A 364 18.58 -21.18 16.26
C ARG A 364 19.42 -19.96 15.86
N ASN A 365 19.64 -19.02 16.78
CA ASN A 365 20.37 -17.76 16.56
C ASN A 365 21.86 -17.88 16.90
N THR A 366 22.47 -19.04 16.62
CA THR A 366 23.91 -19.28 16.83
C THR A 366 24.66 -19.35 15.50
N ARG A 367 25.95 -18.99 15.49
CA ARG A 367 26.78 -19.11 14.28
C ARG A 367 26.87 -20.57 13.78
N ALA A 368 26.80 -21.54 14.68
CA ALA A 368 26.88 -22.97 14.36
C ALA A 368 25.71 -23.44 13.46
N HIS A 369 24.48 -22.96 13.72
CA HIS A 369 23.31 -23.27 12.90
C HIS A 369 23.29 -22.53 11.55
N PHE A 370 23.93 -21.35 11.45
CA PHE A 370 24.08 -20.62 10.18
C PHE A 370 25.19 -21.17 9.29
N LEU A 371 26.30 -21.61 9.88
CA LEU A 371 27.47 -22.13 9.17
C LEU A 371 27.27 -23.57 8.69
N THR A 372 26.41 -24.35 9.33
CA THR A 372 26.03 -25.70 8.85
C THR A 372 25.22 -25.67 7.55
N ALA A 373 24.53 -24.56 7.25
CA ALA A 373 23.89 -24.36 5.95
C ALA A 373 24.82 -23.80 4.86
N THR A 374 25.99 -23.24 5.22
CA THR A 374 26.99 -22.68 4.29
C THR A 374 28.26 -23.52 4.14
N SER A 375 28.46 -24.56 4.96
CA SER A 375 29.54 -25.52 4.73
C SER A 375 29.12 -26.56 3.69
N ILE A 376 29.29 -26.22 2.41
CA ILE A 376 30.00 -27.15 1.56
C ILE A 376 31.40 -27.24 2.18
N ARG A 377 31.64 -28.27 2.97
CA ARG A 377 32.92 -28.47 3.66
C ARG A 377 33.94 -28.96 2.62
N CYS A 378 34.45 -28.06 1.79
CA CYS A 378 35.65 -28.33 1.01
C CYS A 378 36.85 -28.20 1.97
N HIS A 379 37.36 -29.33 2.47
CA HIS A 379 38.71 -29.35 3.01
C HIS A 379 39.69 -29.20 1.85
N LEU A 380 40.24 -27.99 1.65
CA LEU A 380 41.48 -27.83 0.89
C LEU A 380 42.65 -28.13 1.83
N GLY A 381 43.10 -29.38 1.87
CA GLY A 381 44.41 -29.72 2.41
C GLY A 381 45.49 -29.39 1.38
N LYS A 382 46.23 -28.28 1.56
CA LYS A 382 47.57 -28.15 0.98
C LYS A 382 48.52 -28.96 1.84
N TYR A 383 48.83 -30.19 1.43
CA TYR A 383 49.97 -30.92 2.01
C TYR A 383 51.25 -30.29 1.46
N ARG A 384 51.88 -29.39 2.23
CA ARG A 384 53.27 -29.01 1.99
C ARG A 384 54.12 -30.16 2.52
N SER A 385 54.53 -31.05 1.63
CA SER A 385 55.64 -31.97 1.86
C SER A 385 56.90 -31.11 2.05
N GLY A 386 57.30 -30.89 3.30
CA GLY A 386 58.66 -30.47 3.60
C GLY A 386 59.61 -31.57 3.19
N ARG A 387 60.57 -31.28 2.32
CA ARG A 387 61.74 -32.16 2.11
C ARG A 387 62.99 -31.33 2.31
N ALA A 388 63.66 -31.60 3.43
CA ALA A 388 65.05 -31.22 3.64
C ALA A 388 65.96 -32.11 2.78
N ALA A 389 67.11 -31.53 2.40
CA ALA A 389 68.36 -32.14 1.98
C ALA A 389 68.43 -32.90 0.63
N ARG A 390 69.26 -32.35 -0.28
CA ARG A 390 70.17 -33.08 -1.18
C ARG A 390 71.31 -33.69 -0.33
N PRO A 391 72.10 -34.70 -0.78
CA PRO A 391 72.53 -34.89 -2.18
C PRO A 391 72.63 -36.33 -2.73
N SER A 392 72.88 -36.36 -4.05
CA SER A 392 73.66 -37.32 -4.84
C SER A 392 73.07 -38.64 -5.37
N ALA A 393 73.35 -38.80 -6.68
CA ALA A 393 73.71 -40.02 -7.42
C ALA A 393 72.60 -40.89 -8.06
N THR A 394 72.45 -40.68 -9.37
CA THR A 394 72.50 -41.66 -10.49
C THR A 394 71.53 -42.85 -10.62
N VAL A 395 70.82 -42.81 -11.76
CA VAL A 395 70.58 -43.90 -12.75
C VAL A 395 69.51 -44.97 -12.44
N GLY A 396 68.64 -45.22 -13.43
CA GLY A 396 68.12 -46.55 -13.70
C GLY A 396 66.59 -46.70 -13.77
N GLU A 397 66.07 -46.58 -14.99
CA GLU A 397 65.05 -47.42 -15.64
C GLU A 397 63.81 -48.00 -14.93
N SER A 398 62.71 -47.90 -15.67
CA SER A 398 61.35 -48.42 -15.47
C SER A 398 61.25 -49.95 -15.32
N ARG A 399 60.36 -50.45 -14.44
CA ARG A 399 59.29 -51.44 -14.79
C ARG A 399 58.40 -51.88 -13.60
N GLU A 400 57.14 -52.02 -13.97
CA GLU A 400 55.94 -52.69 -13.44
C GLU A 400 55.97 -53.67 -12.24
N ALA A 401 54.97 -53.45 -11.38
CA ALA A 401 53.91 -54.38 -10.90
C ALA A 401 54.27 -55.71 -10.22
N SER A 402 53.75 -55.91 -9.00
CA SER A 402 52.60 -56.83 -8.75
C SER A 402 52.29 -56.97 -7.25
N SER A 403 50.99 -56.90 -6.92
CA SER A 403 50.20 -57.61 -5.88
C SER A 403 50.78 -57.73 -4.45
N GLN A 404 50.03 -57.56 -3.34
CA GLN A 404 48.79 -58.24 -3.00
C GLN A 404 48.19 -57.66 -1.71
N THR A 405 46.87 -57.78 -1.64
CA THR A 405 45.90 -57.69 -0.54
C THR A 405 46.34 -58.05 0.88
N THR A 406 45.88 -57.24 1.86
CA THR A 406 45.26 -57.71 3.13
C THR A 406 44.54 -56.54 3.80
N GLU A 407 43.25 -56.67 4.11
CA GLU A 407 42.61 -55.88 5.19
C GLU A 407 41.76 -56.80 6.08
N CYS A 408 42.31 -57.02 7.28
CA CYS A 408 41.63 -57.33 8.54
C CYS A 408 40.55 -56.26 8.82
N GLY A 409 39.43 -56.53 9.47
CA GLY A 409 39.35 -56.93 10.88
C GLY A 409 38.90 -55.73 11.73
N GLU A 410 37.85 -55.94 12.50
CA GLU A 410 37.22 -55.13 13.55
C GLU A 410 37.92 -53.83 14.01
N CYS A 411 37.19 -52.70 13.96
CA CYS A 411 37.59 -51.48 14.65
C CYS A 411 36.96 -51.43 16.05
N GLY A 412 37.83 -51.56 17.06
CA GLY A 412 37.53 -51.33 18.46
C GLY A 412 37.21 -49.88 18.83
N GLU A 413 36.68 -49.75 20.04
CA GLU A 413 36.36 -48.57 20.86
C GLU A 413 36.60 -47.17 20.26
N CYS A 414 35.50 -46.47 19.99
CA CYS A 414 35.50 -45.02 19.75
C CYS A 414 35.53 -44.27 21.08
N GLY A 415 36.66 -43.61 21.39
CA GLY A 415 36.75 -42.65 22.50
C GLY A 415 35.76 -41.48 22.35
N ALA A 416 35.47 -40.82 23.48
CA ALA A 416 34.38 -39.85 23.75
C ALA A 416 34.27 -38.58 22.87
N ALA A 417 34.87 -38.56 21.68
CA ALA A 417 34.67 -37.54 20.64
C ALA A 417 34.24 -38.21 19.33
N GLY A 418 33.03 -38.78 19.32
CA GLY A 418 32.47 -39.54 18.20
C GLY A 418 32.52 -38.80 16.85
N ARG A 419 33.46 -39.21 16.00
CA ARG A 419 33.49 -38.94 14.55
C ARG A 419 33.83 -40.24 13.84
N CYS A 420 32.82 -40.97 13.36
CA CYS A 420 33.04 -42.05 12.42
C CYS A 420 33.24 -41.46 11.02
N ALA A 421 34.41 -41.69 10.41
CA ALA A 421 34.69 -41.37 9.02
C ALA A 421 35.03 -42.68 8.31
N ARG A 422 34.36 -42.98 7.19
CA ARG A 422 34.77 -44.06 6.29
C ARG A 422 35.63 -43.45 5.20
N VAL A 423 36.90 -43.88 5.15
CA VAL A 423 37.84 -43.49 4.10
C VAL A 423 37.83 -44.61 3.08
N THR A 424 37.40 -44.31 1.86
CA THR A 424 37.53 -45.25 0.73
C THR A 424 38.55 -44.68 -0.24
N ARG A 425 39.66 -45.42 -0.43
CA ARG A 425 40.70 -45.08 -1.41
C ARG A 425 40.29 -45.62 -2.77
N TRP A 426 40.28 -44.77 -3.79
CA TRP A 426 40.08 -45.20 -5.17
C TRP A 426 41.36 -44.86 -5.96
N GLU A 427 42.04 -45.88 -6.46
CA GLU A 427 43.24 -45.72 -7.30
C GLU A 427 42.82 -45.80 -8.77
N GLY A 428 42.86 -44.64 -9.45
CA GLY A 428 42.82 -44.55 -10.90
C GLY A 428 44.21 -44.23 -11.46
N PRO A 429 44.46 -44.43 -12.77
CA PRO A 429 45.82 -44.55 -13.33
C PRO A 429 46.70 -43.31 -13.24
N GLU A 430 46.16 -42.11 -12.97
CA GLU A 430 46.96 -40.87 -12.95
C GLU A 430 46.71 -39.95 -11.74
N SER A 431 45.96 -40.36 -10.72
CA SER A 431 45.92 -39.65 -9.43
C SER A 431 45.20 -40.42 -8.32
N ALA A 432 45.79 -40.41 -7.12
CA ALA A 432 45.14 -40.91 -5.91
C ALA A 432 44.13 -39.86 -5.40
N HIS A 433 42.84 -40.15 -5.55
CA HIS A 433 41.78 -39.37 -4.94
C HIS A 433 41.29 -40.07 -3.67
N VAL A 434 41.44 -39.41 -2.52
CA VAL A 434 40.87 -39.86 -1.25
C VAL A 434 39.48 -39.25 -1.11
N LEU A 435 38.44 -40.09 -1.20
CA LEU A 435 37.06 -39.68 -0.94
C LEU A 435 36.75 -39.91 0.55
N ILE A 436 36.56 -38.81 1.29
CA ILE A 436 36.14 -38.87 2.70
C ILE A 436 34.64 -38.54 2.74
N VAL A 437 33.81 -39.55 3.03
CA VAL A 437 32.37 -39.38 3.23
C VAL A 437 32.11 -39.19 4.72
N LEU A 438 31.67 -37.99 5.11
CA LEU A 438 31.24 -37.69 6.48
C LEU A 438 29.72 -37.67 6.54
N TYR A 439 29.13 -38.58 7.33
CA TYR A 439 27.70 -38.57 7.60
C TYR A 439 27.38 -37.53 8.69
N PRO A 440 26.33 -36.70 8.53
CA PRO A 440 25.81 -35.90 9.62
C PRO A 440 25.08 -36.81 10.62
N HIS A 441 25.50 -36.77 11.88
CA HIS A 441 24.85 -37.46 12.99
C HIS A 441 23.40 -36.97 13.12
N ARG A 442 22.40 -37.83 12.90
CA ARG A 442 21.04 -37.59 13.41
C ARG A 442 21.07 -37.94 14.90
N HIS A 443 20.71 -37.00 15.77
CA HIS A 443 20.41 -37.30 17.16
C HIS A 443 19.12 -38.13 17.20
N VAL A 444 19.23 -39.41 17.58
CA VAL A 444 18.10 -40.17 18.14
C VAL A 444 18.20 -40.00 19.66
N ALA A 445 17.13 -39.55 20.30
CA ALA A 445 17.07 -39.46 21.76
C ALA A 445 17.02 -40.87 22.38
N PRO A 446 17.68 -41.12 23.52
CA PRO A 446 17.60 -42.41 24.18
C PRO A 446 16.28 -42.51 24.97
N LEU A 447 15.44 -43.49 24.62
CA LEU A 447 14.40 -44.00 25.52
C LEU A 447 15.09 -44.94 26.51
N SER A 448 15.02 -44.62 27.80
CA SER A 448 15.45 -45.48 28.89
C SER A 448 14.49 -46.68 29.04
N LEU A 449 15.09 -47.86 29.27
CA LEU A 449 14.44 -49.15 29.47
C LEU A 449 13.36 -49.15 30.58
N ALA A 450 12.29 -49.90 30.34
CA ALA A 450 11.64 -50.72 31.35
C ALA A 450 11.08 -52.01 30.70
N HIS A 451 11.82 -53.10 30.87
CA HIS A 451 11.37 -54.43 31.29
C HIS A 451 10.18 -55.18 30.61
N TYR A 452 10.40 -56.51 30.50
CA TYR A 452 9.48 -57.63 30.28
C TYR A 452 9.22 -58.16 28.84
N ALA A 453 10.02 -59.18 28.52
CA ALA A 453 9.65 -60.54 28.09
C ALA A 453 8.39 -60.83 27.23
N HIS A 454 8.67 -61.60 26.18
CA HIS A 454 7.87 -62.68 25.56
C HIS A 454 6.62 -62.36 24.71
N ASP A 455 6.64 -63.05 23.56
CA ASP A 455 5.56 -63.50 22.65
C ASP A 455 5.03 -62.57 21.53
N SER A 456 5.27 -63.04 20.30
CA SER A 456 4.47 -62.77 19.08
C SER A 456 3.17 -63.60 19.11
N PRO A 457 2.14 -63.44 18.22
CA PRO A 457 2.11 -62.73 16.93
C PRO A 457 0.79 -61.96 16.57
N LEU A 458 0.79 -61.31 15.39
CA LEU A 458 -0.34 -61.09 14.42
C LEU A 458 -1.63 -60.32 14.82
N ALA A 459 -1.92 -59.21 14.12
CA ALA A 459 -3.19 -58.81 13.44
C ALA A 459 -3.20 -57.28 13.19
N ASP A 460 -3.07 -56.76 11.96
CA ASP A 460 -4.05 -56.60 10.87
C ASP A 460 -4.95 -55.33 10.97
N ARG A 461 -4.87 -54.51 9.91
CA ARG A 461 -5.86 -53.56 9.32
C ARG A 461 -6.22 -52.19 9.98
N ASN A 462 -5.81 -51.15 9.24
CA ASN A 462 -6.62 -50.08 8.62
C ASN A 462 -7.78 -49.44 9.42
N LEU A 463 -7.62 -48.16 9.74
CA LEU A 463 -8.53 -47.06 9.36
C LEU A 463 -7.81 -45.71 9.41
#